data_AF-X0Z1T8-F1
#
_entry.id   AF-X0Z1T8-F1
#
_cell.length_a   1.000
_cell.length_b   1.000
_cell.length_c   1.000
_cell.angle_alpha   90.00
_cell.angle_beta   90.00
_cell.angle_gamma   90.00
#
_symmetry.space_group_name_H-M   'P 1'
#
loop_
_entity.id
_entity.type
_entity.pdbx_description
1 polymer ?
#
loop_
_entity_poly.entity_id
_entity_poly.type
_entity_poly.pdbx_seq_one_letter_code
_entity_poly.pdbx_strand_id
1 'polypeptide(L)'
;MLPGRELIQIGFLASLAAGLATGAGALPVLFTRQVSERVFDVMLGFAAGVMLAATAFGLLIPAIELGGIWIAVLGTVVGGLFLHLVDRFTPHLHFISGPEGPSSNLRRIWLLILAITIHNFPEGLAVGVSFGAGDMGAGVALATGIGLQNIPEG
;
A
#
# COMPACT_ATOMS: atom_id res chain seq x y z
N MET A 1 11.91 17.66 -18.96
CA MET A 1 11.55 17.45 -17.54
C MET A 1 10.24 18.16 -17.29
N LEU A 2 9.22 17.44 -16.80
CA LEU A 2 7.97 18.07 -16.36
C LEU A 2 8.28 19.00 -15.17
N PRO A 3 7.64 20.17 -15.05
CA PRO A 3 7.79 21.02 -13.88
C PRO A 3 7.34 20.27 -12.61
N GLY A 4 8.04 20.49 -11.48
CA GLY A 4 7.82 19.72 -10.25
C GLY A 4 6.37 19.75 -9.72
N ARG A 5 5.61 20.81 -10.02
CA ARG A 5 4.17 20.92 -9.70
C ARG A 5 3.34 19.84 -10.41
N GLU A 6 3.67 19.53 -11.66
CA GLU A 6 2.94 18.52 -12.44
C GLU A 6 3.22 17.11 -11.91
N LEU A 7 4.46 16.82 -11.53
CA LEU A 7 4.83 15.52 -10.93
C LEU A 7 4.08 15.27 -9.61
N ILE A 8 3.96 16.29 -8.76
CA ILE A 8 3.21 16.19 -7.51
C ILE A 8 1.72 15.93 -7.78
N GLN A 9 1.13 16.62 -8.76
CA GLN A 9 -0.28 16.42 -9.11
C GLN A 9 -0.55 15.03 -9.66
N ILE A 10 0.32 14.53 -10.54
CA ILE A 10 0.20 13.18 -11.11
C ILE A 10 0.39 12.14 -10.02
N GLY A 11 1.43 12.28 -9.18
CA GLY A 11 1.67 11.38 -8.06
C GLY A 11 0.50 11.33 -7.09
N PHE A 12 -0.10 12.48 -6.77
CA PHE A 12 -1.30 12.56 -5.93
C PHE A 12 -2.50 11.85 -6.57
N LEU A 13 -2.81 12.13 -7.85
CA LEU A 13 -3.92 11.49 -8.54
C LEU A 13 -3.72 9.98 -8.71
N ALA A 14 -2.49 9.55 -8.99
CA ALA A 14 -2.15 8.14 -9.09
C ALA A 14 -2.29 7.43 -7.73
N SER A 15 -1.83 8.05 -6.64
CA SER A 15 -1.97 7.51 -5.28
C SER A 15 -3.45 7.42 -4.87
N LEU A 16 -4.24 8.45 -5.21
CA LEU A 16 -5.68 8.45 -4.98
C LEU A 16 -6.38 7.35 -5.79
N ALA A 17 -6.05 7.22 -7.07
CA ALA A 17 -6.62 6.18 -7.93
C ALA A 17 -6.27 4.77 -7.42
N ALA A 18 -5.01 4.55 -7.01
CA ALA A 18 -4.57 3.29 -6.44
C ALA A 18 -5.28 2.98 -5.11
N GLY A 19 -5.47 3.97 -4.24
CA GLY A 19 -6.23 3.78 -2.99
C GLY A 19 -7.74 3.58 -3.20
N LEU A 20 -8.33 4.23 -4.20
CA LEU A 20 -9.74 4.00 -4.58
C LEU A 20 -9.97 2.58 -5.14
N ALA A 21 -8.92 1.94 -5.65
CA ALA A 21 -8.99 0.56 -6.13
C ALA A 21 -9.38 -0.42 -5.01
N THR A 22 -8.98 -0.18 -3.74
CA THR A 22 -9.46 -0.94 -2.57
C THR A 22 -10.97 -0.80 -2.40
N GLY A 23 -11.49 0.43 -2.47
CA GLY A 23 -12.93 0.65 -2.40
C GLY A 23 -13.70 0.01 -3.57
N ALA A 24 -13.12 0.01 -4.77
CA ALA A 24 -13.68 -0.66 -5.94
C ALA A 24 -13.65 -2.19 -5.80
N GLY A 25 -12.58 -2.74 -5.24
CA GLY A 25 -12.39 -4.14 -4.92
C GLY A 25 -13.45 -4.70 -3.98
N ALA A 26 -13.92 -3.88 -3.04
CA ALA A 26 -14.99 -4.24 -2.11
C ALA A 26 -16.40 -4.27 -2.73
N LEU A 27 -16.63 -3.66 -3.91
CA LEU A 27 -17.96 -3.55 -4.53
C LEU A 27 -18.66 -4.90 -4.83
N PRO A 28 -17.97 -5.96 -5.29
CA PRO A 28 -18.57 -7.27 -5.52
C PRO A 28 -19.28 -7.84 -4.29
N VAL A 29 -18.84 -7.49 -3.07
CA VAL A 29 -19.48 -7.93 -1.81
C VAL A 29 -20.94 -7.45 -1.70
N LEU A 30 -21.32 -6.38 -2.41
CA LEU A 30 -22.70 -5.90 -2.47
C LEU A 30 -23.62 -6.87 -3.24
N PHE A 31 -23.06 -7.68 -4.12
CA PHE A 31 -23.79 -8.62 -4.98
C PHE A 31 -23.54 -10.09 -4.59
N THR A 32 -22.38 -10.40 -4.01
CA THR A 32 -22.00 -11.74 -3.56
C THR A 32 -21.69 -11.71 -2.06
N ARG A 33 -22.37 -12.54 -1.27
CA ARG A 33 -22.18 -12.57 0.19
C ARG A 33 -21.12 -13.56 0.66
N GLN A 34 -20.61 -14.41 -0.23
CA GLN A 34 -19.71 -15.50 0.10
C GLN A 34 -18.66 -15.65 -1.00
N VAL A 35 -17.41 -15.34 -0.66
CA VAL A 35 -16.23 -15.68 -1.46
C VAL A 35 -15.64 -16.95 -0.83
N SER A 36 -15.37 -17.97 -1.65
CA SER A 36 -14.76 -19.20 -1.14
C SER A 36 -13.34 -18.92 -0.63
N GLU A 37 -12.91 -19.58 0.44
CA GLU A 37 -11.56 -19.44 1.00
C GLU A 37 -10.46 -19.57 -0.05
N ARG A 38 -10.58 -20.55 -0.98
CA ARG A 38 -9.61 -20.70 -2.08
C ARG A 38 -9.45 -19.46 -2.95
N VAL A 39 -10.55 -18.76 -3.26
CA VAL A 39 -10.50 -17.54 -4.07
C VAL A 39 -9.86 -16.41 -3.26
N PHE A 40 -10.21 -16.29 -1.97
CA PHE A 40 -9.61 -15.33 -1.07
C PHE A 40 -8.09 -15.55 -0.90
N ASP A 41 -7.64 -16.79 -0.72
CA ASP A 41 -6.22 -17.14 -0.62
C ASP A 41 -5.46 -16.83 -1.92
N VAL A 42 -6.08 -17.07 -3.08
CA VAL A 42 -5.49 -16.72 -4.38
C VAL A 42 -5.39 -15.19 -4.54
N MET A 43 -6.40 -14.44 -4.10
CA MET A 43 -6.40 -12.99 -4.09
C MET A 43 -5.29 -12.42 -3.19
N LEU A 44 -5.15 -12.93 -1.97
CA LEU A 44 -4.07 -12.55 -1.05
C LEU A 44 -2.68 -12.95 -1.59
N GLY A 45 -2.56 -14.15 -2.18
CA GLY A 45 -1.31 -14.60 -2.78
C GLY A 45 -0.88 -13.75 -3.98
N PHE A 46 -1.85 -13.33 -4.82
CA PHE A 46 -1.61 -12.37 -5.89
C PHE A 46 -1.16 -11.02 -5.33
N ALA A 47 -1.87 -10.47 -4.34
CA ALA A 47 -1.54 -9.18 -3.74
C ALA A 47 -0.12 -9.18 -3.14
N ALA A 48 0.20 -10.20 -2.33
CA ALA A 48 1.54 -10.39 -1.77
C ALA A 48 2.62 -10.49 -2.86
N GLY A 49 2.36 -11.22 -3.96
CA GLY A 49 3.28 -11.32 -5.08
C GLY A 49 3.55 -9.99 -5.77
N VAL A 50 2.50 -9.21 -6.03
CA VAL A 50 2.62 -7.86 -6.60
C VAL A 50 3.39 -6.93 -5.67
N MET A 51 3.13 -6.97 -4.36
CA MET A 51 3.81 -6.13 -3.38
C MET A 51 5.30 -6.47 -3.23
N LEU A 52 5.66 -7.76 -3.28
CA LEU A 52 7.08 -8.17 -3.29
C LEU A 52 7.80 -7.67 -4.56
N ALA A 53 7.16 -7.79 -5.73
CA ALA A 53 7.72 -7.29 -6.98
C ALA A 53 7.85 -5.76 -7.00
N ALA A 54 6.81 -5.04 -6.57
CA ALA A 54 6.78 -3.58 -6.45
C ALA A 54 7.89 -3.08 -5.51
N THR A 55 8.05 -3.73 -4.36
CA THR A 55 9.10 -3.38 -3.38
C THR A 55 10.49 -3.61 -3.95
N ALA A 56 10.73 -4.74 -4.62
CA ALA A 56 12.04 -5.05 -5.18
C ALA A 56 12.40 -4.17 -6.39
N PHE A 57 11.54 -4.18 -7.42
CA PHE A 57 11.84 -3.56 -8.71
C PHE A 57 11.39 -2.09 -8.80
N GLY A 58 10.29 -1.74 -8.15
CA GLY A 58 9.72 -0.40 -8.20
C GLY A 58 10.27 0.57 -7.16
N LEU A 59 10.87 0.06 -6.07
CA LEU A 59 11.36 0.90 -4.96
C LEU A 59 12.83 0.63 -4.62
N LEU A 60 13.20 -0.61 -4.31
CA LEU A 60 14.53 -0.92 -3.77
C LEU A 60 15.64 -0.71 -4.81
N ILE A 61 15.48 -1.24 -6.02
CA ILE A 61 16.46 -1.02 -7.10
C ILE A 61 16.62 0.49 -7.41
N PRO A 62 15.54 1.26 -7.68
CA PRO A 62 15.65 2.71 -7.88
C PRO A 62 16.30 3.45 -6.70
N ALA A 63 15.98 3.07 -5.45
CA ALA A 63 16.58 3.68 -4.27
C ALA A 63 18.10 3.46 -4.21
N ILE A 64 18.57 2.27 -4.59
CA ILE A 64 20.01 1.95 -4.66
C ILE A 64 20.69 2.73 -5.79
N GLU A 65 20.05 2.85 -6.95
CA GLU A 65 20.60 3.59 -8.09
C GLU A 65 20.72 5.10 -7.83
N LEU A 66 19.74 5.68 -7.12
CA LEU A 66 19.70 7.11 -6.80
C LEU A 66 20.55 7.49 -5.58
N GLY A 67 20.51 6.68 -4.52
CA GLY A 67 21.11 7.01 -3.22
C GLY A 67 22.25 6.08 -2.78
N GLY A 68 22.48 4.97 -3.48
CA GLY A 68 23.42 3.94 -3.07
C GLY A 68 22.84 2.98 -2.01
N ILE A 69 23.50 1.82 -1.88
CA ILE A 69 23.02 0.71 -1.06
C ILE A 69 22.81 1.08 0.41
N TRP A 70 23.68 1.89 1.00
CA TRP A 70 23.58 2.24 2.42
C TRP A 70 22.41 3.19 2.72
N ILE A 71 22.10 4.11 1.80
CA ILE A 71 20.93 4.98 1.93
C ILE A 71 19.65 4.16 1.77
N ALA A 72 19.60 3.25 0.79
CA ALA A 72 18.47 2.36 0.60
C ALA A 72 18.22 1.49 1.85
N VAL A 73 19.26 0.84 2.40
CA VAL A 73 19.17 0.03 3.63
C VAL A 73 18.70 0.87 4.81
N LEU A 74 19.29 2.04 5.03
CA LEU A 74 18.87 2.93 6.12
C LEU A 74 17.41 3.35 5.96
N GLY A 75 17.00 3.75 4.76
CA GLY A 75 15.62 4.11 4.45
C GLY A 75 14.64 2.97 4.69
N THR A 76 14.96 1.76 4.25
CA THR A 76 14.14 0.56 4.49
C THR A 76 14.02 0.25 5.98
N VAL A 77 15.12 0.32 6.75
CA VAL A 77 15.10 0.05 8.19
C VAL A 77 14.29 1.12 8.94
N VAL A 78 14.48 2.40 8.61
CA VAL A 78 13.74 3.50 9.24
C VAL A 78 12.26 3.42 8.89
N GLY A 79 11.92 3.15 7.62
CA GLY A 79 10.54 2.97 7.18
C GLY A 79 9.86 1.76 7.84
N GLY A 80 10.56 0.62 7.90
CA GLY A 80 10.06 -0.58 8.58
C GLY A 80 9.85 -0.36 10.07
N LEU A 81 10.79 0.30 10.75
CA LEU A 81 10.64 0.68 12.16
C LEU A 81 9.47 1.65 12.35
N PHE A 82 9.32 2.64 11.47
CA PHE A 82 8.18 3.56 11.51
C PHE A 82 6.86 2.80 11.44
N LEU A 83 6.68 1.91 10.46
CA LEU A 83 5.44 1.12 10.35
C LEU A 83 5.24 0.19 11.53
N HIS A 84 6.30 -0.45 12.02
CA HIS A 84 6.22 -1.26 13.24
C HIS A 84 5.74 -0.46 14.46
N LEU A 85 6.17 0.79 14.60
CA LEU A 85 5.71 1.65 15.70
C LEU A 85 4.26 2.09 15.49
N VAL A 86 3.86 2.46 14.27
CA VAL A 86 2.46 2.82 13.97
C VAL A 86 1.54 1.66 14.27
N ASP A 87 1.88 0.46 13.81
CA ASP A 87 1.16 -0.78 14.06
C ASP A 87 1.00 -1.05 15.57
N ARG A 88 2.11 -1.03 16.30
CA ARG A 88 2.13 -1.31 17.74
C ARG A 88 1.32 -0.31 18.58
N PHE A 89 1.30 0.97 18.18
CA PHE A 89 0.68 2.04 18.97
C PHE A 89 -0.72 2.45 18.50
N THR A 90 -1.23 1.88 17.41
CA THR A 90 -2.56 2.18 16.90
C THR A 90 -3.50 1.01 17.19
N PRO A 91 -4.66 1.22 17.85
CA PRO A 91 -5.62 0.15 18.03
C PRO A 91 -6.26 -0.19 16.68
N HIS A 92 -6.14 -1.43 16.23
CA HIS A 92 -6.66 -1.85 14.93
C HIS A 92 -7.12 -3.32 14.95
N LEU A 93 -7.83 -3.74 13.91
CA LEU A 93 -8.37 -5.09 13.80
C LEU A 93 -7.94 -5.73 12.48
N HIS A 94 -7.28 -6.88 12.55
CA HIS A 94 -7.02 -7.74 11.40
C HIS A 94 -8.13 -8.77 11.23
N PHE A 95 -8.40 -9.16 9.98
CA PHE A 95 -9.43 -10.16 9.65
C PHE A 95 -9.12 -11.54 10.21
N ILE A 96 -7.83 -11.92 10.26
CA ILE A 96 -7.37 -13.24 10.68
C ILE A 96 -6.87 -13.21 12.14
N SER A 97 -5.94 -12.31 12.45
CA SER A 97 -5.28 -12.26 13.77
C SER A 97 -6.15 -11.68 14.89
N GLY A 98 -7.21 -10.93 14.55
CA GLY A 98 -8.05 -10.25 15.53
C GLY A 98 -7.50 -8.88 15.95
N PRO A 99 -7.84 -8.38 17.16
CA PRO A 99 -7.48 -7.03 17.60
C PRO A 99 -6.01 -6.96 18.02
N GLU A 100 -5.32 -5.92 17.56
CA GLU A 100 -3.91 -5.66 17.84
C GLU A 100 -3.69 -4.20 18.30
N GLY A 101 -2.51 -3.92 18.85
CA GLY A 101 -2.18 -2.64 19.47
C GLY A 101 -2.81 -2.43 20.86
N PRO A 102 -2.94 -1.18 21.33
CA PRO A 102 -3.53 -0.88 22.63
C PRO A 102 -5.02 -1.18 22.68
N SER A 103 -5.55 -1.46 23.88
CA SER A 103 -7.00 -1.63 24.07
C SER A 103 -7.76 -0.34 23.73
N SER A 104 -8.90 -0.46 23.07
CA SER A 104 -9.71 0.69 22.65
C SER A 104 -11.21 0.42 22.75
N ASN A 105 -11.97 1.47 23.04
CA ASN A 105 -13.45 1.45 23.05
C ASN A 105 -14.04 1.77 21.67
N LEU A 106 -13.21 1.87 20.63
CA LEU A 106 -13.67 2.12 19.26
C LEU A 106 -14.55 0.96 18.77
N ARG A 107 -15.55 1.31 17.96
CA ARG A 107 -16.37 0.30 17.27
C ARG A 107 -15.50 -0.51 16.32
N ARG A 108 -15.83 -1.78 16.13
CA ARG A 108 -15.14 -2.73 15.23
C ARG A 108 -14.84 -2.14 13.84
N ILE A 109 -15.79 -1.41 13.27
CA ILE A 109 -15.64 -0.77 11.95
C ILE A 109 -14.49 0.25 11.92
N TRP A 110 -14.28 1.02 12.99
CA TRP A 110 -13.20 2.00 13.06
C TRP A 110 -11.84 1.33 13.22
N LEU A 111 -11.78 0.22 13.95
CA LEU A 111 -10.55 -0.57 14.05
C LEU A 111 -10.13 -1.19 12.70
N LEU A 112 -11.11 -1.61 11.89
CA LEU A 112 -10.88 -2.07 10.52
C LEU A 112 -10.43 -0.93 9.60
N ILE A 113 -11.09 0.24 9.66
CA ILE A 113 -10.68 1.42 8.88
C ILE A 113 -9.24 1.83 9.23
N LEU A 114 -8.87 1.80 10.52
CA LEU A 114 -7.50 2.08 10.94
C LEU A 114 -6.51 1.04 10.39
N ALA A 115 -6.82 -0.25 10.45
CA ALA A 115 -5.97 -1.30 9.88
C ALA A 115 -5.70 -1.07 8.38
N ILE A 116 -6.76 -0.83 7.60
CA ILE A 116 -6.67 -0.56 6.16
C ILE A 116 -5.89 0.74 5.91
N THR A 117 -6.13 1.78 6.70
CA THR A 117 -5.40 3.06 6.56
C THR A 117 -3.91 2.89 6.79
N ILE A 118 -3.50 2.11 7.79
CA ILE A 118 -2.10 1.84 8.11
C ILE A 118 -1.41 1.10 6.96
N HIS A 119 -2.11 0.18 6.29
CA HIS A 119 -1.58 -0.56 5.14
C HIS A 119 -1.51 0.28 3.85
N ASN A 120 -2.57 1.04 3.54
CA ASN A 120 -2.63 1.82 2.31
C ASN A 120 -1.75 3.08 2.37
N PHE A 121 -1.37 3.54 3.56
CA PHE A 121 -0.51 4.72 3.72
C PHE A 121 0.88 4.53 3.09
N PRO A 122 1.66 3.46 3.40
CA PRO A 122 2.89 3.11 2.69
C PRO A 122 2.75 3.05 1.17
N GLU A 123 1.66 2.50 0.68
CA GLU A 123 1.43 2.30 -0.75
C GLU A 123 1.19 3.62 -1.48
N GLY A 124 0.35 4.48 -0.92
CA GLY A 124 0.14 5.83 -1.43
C GLY A 124 1.43 6.64 -1.41
N LEU A 125 2.25 6.51 -0.36
CA LEU A 125 3.57 7.14 -0.30
C LEU A 125 4.50 6.60 -1.39
N ALA A 126 4.55 5.29 -1.59
CA ALA A 126 5.38 4.65 -2.60
C ALA A 126 5.04 5.16 -4.01
N VAL A 127 3.75 5.22 -4.35
CA VAL A 127 3.28 5.78 -5.62
C VAL A 127 3.68 7.25 -5.74
N GLY A 128 3.41 8.09 -4.74
CA GLY A 128 3.77 9.50 -4.77
C GLY A 128 5.28 9.75 -4.96
N VAL A 129 6.12 9.03 -4.22
CA VAL A 129 7.58 9.14 -4.31
C VAL A 129 8.11 8.69 -5.67
N SER A 130 7.55 7.63 -6.25
CA SER A 130 7.98 7.12 -7.56
C SER A 130 7.79 8.15 -8.68
N PHE A 131 6.68 8.89 -8.69
CA PHE A 131 6.50 10.01 -9.62
C PHE A 131 7.41 11.20 -9.28
N GLY A 132 7.66 11.44 -7.99
CA GLY A 132 8.58 12.48 -7.51
C GLY A 132 10.03 12.28 -7.96
N ALA A 133 10.44 11.04 -8.23
CA ALA A 133 11.76 10.70 -8.77
C ALA A 133 11.96 11.13 -10.24
N GLY A 134 10.89 11.54 -10.92
CA GLY A 134 10.93 12.07 -12.29
C GLY A 134 10.90 11.02 -13.40
N ASP A 135 10.84 9.73 -13.06
CA ASP A 135 10.60 8.65 -14.02
C ASP A 135 9.10 8.31 -14.08
N MET A 136 8.45 8.83 -15.13
CA MET A 136 7.04 8.59 -15.39
C MET A 136 6.72 7.11 -15.66
N GLY A 137 7.63 6.38 -16.30
CA GLY A 137 7.42 4.97 -16.62
C GLY A 137 7.41 4.12 -15.34
N ALA A 138 8.40 4.34 -14.48
CA ALA A 138 8.48 3.68 -13.17
C ALA A 138 7.26 4.04 -12.30
N GLY A 139 6.87 5.32 -12.27
CA GLY A 139 5.71 5.77 -11.48
C GLY A 139 4.39 5.14 -11.93
N VAL A 140 4.14 5.09 -13.24
CA VAL A 140 2.93 4.44 -13.80
C VAL A 140 2.94 2.94 -13.53
N ALA A 141 4.09 2.27 -13.70
CA ALA A 141 4.21 0.84 -13.42
C ALA A 141 3.91 0.53 -11.95
N LEU A 142 4.48 1.30 -11.02
CA LEU A 142 4.24 1.12 -9.59
C LEU A 142 2.78 1.42 -9.22
N ALA A 143 2.21 2.54 -9.68
CA ALA A 143 0.81 2.88 -9.42
C ALA A 143 -0.16 1.83 -9.93
N THR A 144 0.12 1.26 -11.11
CA THR A 144 -0.69 0.18 -11.69
C THR A 144 -0.57 -1.09 -10.86
N GLY A 145 0.64 -1.46 -10.43
CA GLY A 145 0.86 -2.61 -9.54
C GLY A 145 0.10 -2.47 -8.22
N ILE A 146 0.27 -1.34 -7.53
CA ILE A 146 -0.44 -1.04 -6.28
C ILE A 146 -1.97 -1.05 -6.51
N GLY A 147 -2.47 -0.40 -7.55
CA GLY A 147 -3.91 -0.42 -7.86
C GLY A 147 -4.46 -1.83 -8.14
N LEU A 148 -3.68 -2.67 -8.83
CA LEU A 148 -4.09 -4.05 -9.15
C LEU A 148 -4.15 -4.94 -7.92
N GLN A 149 -3.26 -4.77 -6.95
CA GLN A 149 -3.27 -5.54 -5.71
C GLN A 149 -4.31 -5.00 -4.71
N ASN A 150 -4.60 -3.70 -4.75
CA ASN A 150 -5.62 -3.10 -3.90
C ASN A 150 -7.03 -3.60 -4.17
N ILE A 151 -7.33 -4.01 -5.42
CA ILE A 151 -8.62 -4.64 -5.76
C ILE A 151 -8.85 -5.92 -4.92
N PRO A 152 -7.92 -6.89 -4.90
CA PRO A 152 -8.10 -8.08 -4.06
C PRO A 152 -7.98 -7.85 -2.56
N GLU A 153 -7.36 -6.77 -2.10
CA GLU A 153 -7.31 -6.42 -0.66
C GLU A 153 -8.62 -5.83 -0.12
N GLY A 154 -9.43 -5.20 -0.98
CA GLY A 154 -10.70 -4.56 -0.62
C GLY A 154 -11.89 -5.50 -0.61
#